data_AF-A0A949MCX3-F1
#
_entry.id   AF-A0A949MCX3-F1
#
_cell.length_a   1.000
_cell.length_b   1.000
_cell.length_c   1.000
_cell.angle_alpha   90.00
_cell.angle_beta   90.00
_cell.angle_gamma   90.00
#
_symmetry.space_group_name_H-M   'P 1'
#
loop_
_entity.id
_entity.type
_entity.pdbx_description
1 polymer ?
#
loop_
_entity_poly.entity_id
_entity_poly.type
_entity_poly.pdbx_seq_one_letter_code
_entity_poly.pdbx_strand_id
1 'polypeptide(L)' 'MAKQTGPVLDMTPDGRFIEPPKPSIAQILLRLAFFGIALCVGAALVWTAFIMVSILLILGFAGYLFARSQRGTWRF' A
#
# COMPACT_ATOMS: atom_id res chain seq x y z
N MET A 1 -0.05 44.84 14.06
CA MET A 1 0.32 43.69 14.91
C MET A 1 0.89 42.61 14.02
N ALA A 2 2.22 42.50 13.94
CA ALA A 2 2.89 41.53 13.10
C ALA A 2 2.81 40.14 13.76
N LYS A 3 2.11 39.20 13.12
CA LYS A 3 2.15 37.78 13.50
C LYS A 3 3.57 37.28 13.26
N GLN A 4 4.34 37.13 14.35
CA GLN A 4 5.63 36.45 14.34
C GLN A 4 5.38 34.97 14.12
N THR A 5 5.33 34.54 12.86
CA THR A 5 5.42 33.12 12.44
C THR A 5 6.87 32.64 12.54
N GLY A 6 7.46 32.77 13.73
CA GLY A 6 8.72 32.12 14.07
C GLY A 6 8.45 30.69 14.56
N PRO A 7 9.42 29.76 14.43
CA PRO A 7 9.33 28.47 15.08
C PRO A 7 9.10 28.68 16.58
N VAL A 8 7.96 28.21 17.09
CA VAL A 8 7.66 28.21 18.53
C VAL A 8 8.57 27.18 19.16
N LEU A 9 9.66 27.65 19.75
CA LEU A 9 10.54 26.82 20.55
C LEU A 9 9.88 26.61 21.91
N ASP A 10 9.36 25.40 22.13
CA ASP A 10 8.88 24.96 23.43
C ASP A 10 10.09 24.81 24.37
N MET A 11 10.39 25.89 25.08
CA MET A 11 11.41 25.95 26.12
C MET A 11 10.74 25.86 27.49
N THR A 12 11.41 25.20 28.43
CA THR A 12 11.10 25.35 29.86
C THR A 12 11.36 26.80 30.32
N PRO A 13 10.76 27.26 31.44
CA PRO A 13 11.03 28.60 32.00
C PRO A 13 12.52 28.87 32.27
N ASP A 14 13.31 27.79 32.41
CA ASP A 14 14.76 27.81 32.63
C ASP A 14 15.58 27.81 31.32
N GLY A 15 14.94 27.94 30.15
CA GLY A 15 15.60 28.01 28.85
C GLY A 15 16.13 26.67 28.31
N ARG A 16 15.73 25.53 28.90
CA ARG A 16 16.08 24.20 28.38
C ARG A 16 15.05 23.73 27.37
N PHE A 17 15.52 23.13 26.29
CA PHE A 17 14.68 22.45 25.30
C PHE A 17 13.93 21.27 25.94
N ILE A 18 12.63 21.15 25.66
CA ILE A 18 11.88 19.95 26.04
C ILE A 18 12.31 18.82 25.09
N GLU A 19 13.05 17.83 25.61
CA GLU A 19 13.34 16.62 24.84
C GLU A 19 12.04 15.82 24.65
N PRO A 20 11.67 15.46 23.41
CA PRO A 20 10.54 14.60 23.18
C PRO A 20 10.80 13.23 23.82
N PRO A 21 9.77 12.59 24.41
CA PRO A 21 9.94 11.30 25.08
C PRO A 21 10.50 10.26 24.11
N LYS A 22 11.61 9.62 24.51
CA LYS A 22 12.23 8.55 23.71
C LYS A 22 11.23 7.41 23.54
N PRO A 23 11.03 6.90 22.31
CA PRO A 23 10.09 5.82 22.08
C PRO A 23 10.52 4.58 22.86
N SER A 24 9.56 3.90 23.49
CA SER A 24 9.84 2.68 24.23
C SER A 24 10.16 1.53 23.26
N ILE A 25 10.95 0.56 23.71
CA ILE A 25 11.29 -0.65 22.93
C ILE A 25 10.01 -1.34 22.42
N ALA A 26 8.95 -1.38 23.24
CA ALA A 26 7.66 -1.93 22.87
C ALA A 26 7.02 -1.20 21.68
N GLN A 27 7.11 0.14 21.64
CA GLN A 27 6.59 0.92 20.51
C GLN A 27 7.38 0.66 19.22
N ILE A 28 8.69 0.46 19.33
CA ILE A 28 9.54 0.12 18.17
C ILE A 28 9.17 -1.27 17.62
N LEU A 29 9.07 -2.27 18.49
CA LEU A 29 8.66 -3.62 18.11
C LEU A 29 7.26 -3.65 17.47
N LEU A 30 6.33 -2.88 18.02
CA LEU A 30 4.98 -2.78 17.48
C LEU A 30 4.99 -2.22 16.05
N ARG A 31 5.73 -1.13 15.81
CA ARG A 31 5.88 -0.54 14.47
C ARG A 31 6.51 -1.53 13.48
N LEU A 32 7.54 -2.25 13.92
CA LEU A 32 8.21 -3.26 13.09
C LEU A 32 7.26 -4.42 12.73
N ALA A 33 6.45 -4.87 13.69
CA ALA A 33 5.45 -5.90 13.47
C ALA A 33 4.39 -5.45 12.45
N PHE A 34 3.84 -4.24 12.60
CA PHE A 34 2.89 -3.68 11.63
C PHE A 34 3.49 -3.57 10.23
N PHE A 35 4.74 -3.10 10.13
CA PHE A 35 5.45 -3.01 8.86
C PHE A 35 5.64 -4.39 8.23
N GLY A 36 6.03 -5.39 9.01
CA GLY A 36 6.16 -6.77 8.55
C GLY A 36 4.84 -7.35 8.04
N ILE A 37 3.73 -7.13 8.76
CA ILE A 37 2.40 -7.56 8.31
C ILE A 37 2.03 -6.88 6.99
N ALA A 38 2.25 -5.56 6.88
CA ALA A 38 1.96 -4.82 5.65
C ALA A 38 2.75 -5.36 4.45
N LEU A 39 4.03 -5.71 4.64
CA LEU A 39 4.84 -6.36 3.61
C LEU A 39 4.28 -7.73 3.20
N CYS A 40 3.89 -8.57 4.17
CA CYS A 40 3.30 -9.88 3.88
C CYS A 40 1.99 -9.75 3.08
N VAL A 41 1.14 -8.79 3.45
CA VAL A 41 -0.10 -8.51 2.71
C VAL A 41 0.22 -8.03 1.29
N GLY A 42 1.17 -7.10 1.13
CA GLY A 42 1.61 -6.63 -0.18
C GLY A 42 2.15 -7.76 -1.06
N ALA A 43 2.97 -8.65 -0.51
CA ALA A 43 3.50 -9.81 -1.21
C ALA A 43 2.38 -10.78 -1.65
N ALA A 44 1.41 -11.05 -0.77
CA ALA A 44 0.26 -11.90 -1.09
C ALA A 44 -0.61 -11.30 -2.21
N LEU A 45 -0.82 -9.98 -2.20
CA LEU A 45 -1.54 -9.29 -3.27
C LEU A 45 -0.83 -9.40 -4.62
N VAL A 46 0.48 -9.18 -4.64
CA VAL A 46 1.30 -9.31 -5.85
C VAL A 46 1.25 -10.75 -6.38
N TRP A 47 1.40 -11.74 -5.51
CA TRP A 47 1.29 -13.14 -5.88
C TRP A 47 -0.08 -13.49 -6.48
N THR A 48 -1.15 -13.03 -5.84
CA THR A 48 -2.52 -13.23 -6.31
C THR A 48 -2.74 -12.55 -7.66
N ALA A 49 -2.16 -11.37 -7.89
CA ALA A 49 -2.24 -10.67 -9.16
C ALA A 49 -1.63 -11.48 -10.31
N PHE A 50 -0.48 -12.13 -10.12
CA PHE A 50 0.13 -13.00 -11.14
C PHE A 50 -0.80 -14.16 -11.55
N ILE A 51 -1.46 -14.78 -10.58
CA ILE A 51 -2.44 -15.85 -10.83
C ILE A 51 -3.66 -15.29 -11.58
N MET A 52 -4.23 -14.19 -11.10
CA MET A 52 -5.41 -13.56 -11.72
C MET A 52 -5.14 -13.13 -13.16
N VAL A 53 -3.99 -12.53 -13.44
CA VAL A 53 -3.59 -12.16 -14.80
C VAL A 53 -3.55 -13.38 -15.71
N SER A 54 -2.97 -14.48 -15.23
CA SER A 54 -2.91 -15.73 -15.99
C SER A 54 -4.30 -16.28 -16.32
N ILE A 55 -5.21 -16.27 -15.33
CA ILE A 55 -6.60 -16.70 -15.51
C ILE A 55 -7.32 -15.80 -16.51
N LEU A 56 -7.18 -14.48 -16.38
CA LEU A 56 -7.79 -13.49 -17.27
C LEU A 56 -7.33 -13.66 -18.72
N LEU A 57 -6.05 -13.94 -18.94
CA LEU A 57 -5.51 -14.19 -20.28
C LEU A 57 -6.13 -15.46 -20.90
N ILE A 58 -6.21 -16.55 -20.14
CA ILE A 58 -6.82 -17.80 -20.61
C ILE A 58 -8.30 -17.58 -20.93
N LEU A 59 -9.04 -16.93 -20.03
CA LEU A 59 -10.46 -16.68 -20.20
C LEU A 59 -10.73 -15.73 -21.36
N GLY A 60 -9.93 -14.67 -21.50
CA GLY A 60 -10.01 -13.72 -22.61
C GLY A 60 -9.73 -14.40 -23.95
N PHE A 61 -8.72 -15.27 -24.01
CA PHE A 61 -8.40 -16.04 -25.21
C PHE A 61 -9.52 -17.03 -25.58
N ALA A 62 -10.02 -17.80 -24.60
CA ALA A 62 -11.14 -18.71 -24.81
C ALA A 62 -12.40 -17.97 -25.27
N GLY A 63 -12.72 -16.84 -24.65
CA GLY A 63 -13.84 -15.97 -25.04
C GLY A 63 -13.69 -15.42 -26.46
N TYR A 64 -12.48 -15.01 -26.85
CA TYR A 64 -12.18 -14.58 -28.21
C TYR A 64 -12.44 -15.69 -29.23
N LEU A 65 -11.92 -16.90 -28.98
CA LEU A 65 -12.13 -18.05 -29.87
C LEU A 65 -13.61 -18.42 -29.99
N PHE A 66 -14.35 -18.39 -28.88
CA PHE A 66 -15.79 -18.65 -28.87
C PHE A 66 -16.56 -17.62 -29.71
N ALA A 67 -16.31 -16.33 -29.49
CA ALA A 67 -16.94 -15.25 -30.26
C ALA A 67 -16.58 -15.33 -31.76
N ARG A 68 -15.35 -15.70 -32.09
CA ARG A 68 -14.90 -15.93 -33.47
C ARG A 68 -15.63 -17.11 -34.11
N SER A 69 -15.77 -18.23 -33.40
CA SER A 69 -16.49 -19.42 -33.86
C SER A 69 -17.94 -19.09 -34.20
N GLN A 70 -18.65 -18.36 -33.31
CA GLN A 70 -20.03 -17.96 -33.57
C GLN A 70 -20.18 -17.10 -34.83
N ARG A 71 -19.27 -16.16 -35.10
CA ARG A 71 -19.31 -15.33 -36.33
C ARG A 71 -18.99 -16.12 -37.60
N GLY A 72 -18.25 -17.23 -37.49
CA GLY A 72 -17.98 -18.13 -38.61
C GLY A 72 -19.19 -18.98 -39.00
N THR A 73 -19.99 -19.40 -38.02
CA THR A 73 -21.17 -20.26 -38.23
C THR A 73 -22.35 -19.53 -38.89
N TRP A 74 -22.46 -18.20 -38.73
CA TRP A 74 -23.52 -17.39 -39.36
C TRP A 74 -23.31 -17.12 -40.88
N ARG A 75 -22.25 -17.66 -41.49
CA ARG A 75 -21.95 -17.49 -42.93
C ARG A 75 -22.31 -18.71 -43.79
N PHE A 76 -23.10 -19.65 -43.26
CA PHE A 76 -23.66 -20.79 -44.00
C PHE A 76 -25.18 -20.72 -44.04
#